data_AF-R6S3S8-F1
#
_entry.id   AF-R6S3S8-F1
#
_cell.length_a   1.000
_cell.length_b   1.000
_cell.length_c   1.000
_cell.angle_alpha   90.00
_cell.angle_beta   90.00
_cell.angle_gamma   90.00
#
_symmetry.space_group_name_H-M   'P 1'
#
loop_
_entity.id
_entity.type
_entity.pdbx_description
1 polymer ?
#
loop_
_entity_poly.entity_id
_entity_poly.type
_entity_poly.pdbx_seq_one_letter_code
_entity_poly.pdbx_strand_id
1 'polypeptide(L)'
;MVMGQGLLGIFATQFLRLSGANPVIAVALNSQRRELALKLGADYALDPSDENFVQNVKNITKGKGINGCVEVTGISQALNYASWMGRVSLLGCTRFSDCSIDFYKQVHRPKIKLIGSHNFVRPKYESYSHHWTHNDDCNAIIDMIASKRIGSPDIFSYHFRDLL
;
A
#
# COMPACT_ATOMS: atom_id res chain seq x y z
N MET A 1 -3.20 3.54 -4.41
CA MET A 1 -3.83 3.60 -3.07
C MET A 1 -3.14 2.59 -2.17
N VAL A 2 -2.98 2.92 -0.90
CA VAL A 2 -2.45 1.99 0.12
C VAL A 2 -3.50 1.84 1.22
N MET A 3 -4.00 0.62 1.37
CA MET A 3 -4.98 0.26 2.40
C MET A 3 -4.23 -0.15 3.67
N GLY A 4 -4.41 0.62 4.74
CA GLY A 4 -3.67 0.49 5.99
C GLY A 4 -2.39 1.33 6.01
N GLN A 5 -2.21 2.14 7.05
CA GLN A 5 -1.01 2.96 7.26
C GLN A 5 -0.29 2.56 8.56
N GLY A 6 -0.10 1.26 8.76
CA GLY A 6 0.89 0.74 9.70
C GLY A 6 2.31 0.94 9.18
N LEU A 7 3.30 0.28 9.79
CA LEU A 7 4.71 0.38 9.38
C LEU A 7 4.90 0.15 7.87
N LEU A 8 4.44 -1.00 7.36
CA LEU A 8 4.56 -1.35 5.95
C LEU A 8 3.75 -0.40 5.04
N GLY A 9 2.58 0.04 5.50
CA GLY A 9 1.71 0.93 4.74
C GLY A 9 2.33 2.31 4.52
N ILE A 10 2.97 2.87 5.54
CA ILE A 10 3.67 4.15 5.43
C ILE A 10 4.84 4.06 4.44
N PHE A 11 5.63 2.99 4.48
CA PHE A 11 6.67 2.76 3.47
C PHE A 11 6.07 2.59 2.07
N ALA A 12 5.00 1.80 1.93
CA ALA A 12 4.33 1.61 0.65
C ALA A 12 3.81 2.93 0.05
N THR A 13 3.28 3.84 0.88
CA THR A 13 2.85 5.18 0.44
C THR A 13 4.02 5.96 -0.17
N GLN A 14 5.17 5.96 0.49
CA GLN A 14 6.38 6.62 -0.01
C GLN A 14 6.89 5.98 -1.29
N PHE A 15 6.92 4.65 -1.37
CA PHE A 15 7.32 3.93 -2.58
C PHE A 15 6.37 4.17 -3.76
N LEU A 16 5.06 4.28 -3.54
CA LEU A 16 4.12 4.63 -4.60
C LEU A 16 4.41 6.01 -5.18
N ARG A 17 4.67 7.00 -4.32
CA ARG A 17 5.07 8.35 -4.75
C ARG A 17 6.37 8.31 -5.57
N LEU A 18 7.39 7.62 -5.07
CA LEU A 18 8.68 7.47 -5.78
C LEU A 18 8.55 6.72 -7.11
N SER A 19 7.57 5.83 -7.22
CA SER A 19 7.23 5.10 -8.45
C SER A 19 6.39 5.92 -9.44
N GLY A 20 6.11 7.20 -9.15
CA GLY A 20 5.35 8.09 -10.02
C GLY A 20 3.83 7.89 -9.97
N ALA A 21 3.29 7.26 -8.93
CA ALA A 21 1.84 7.17 -8.76
C ALA A 21 1.25 8.58 -8.56
N ASN A 22 0.16 8.87 -9.27
CA ASN A 22 -0.51 10.17 -9.19
C ASN A 22 -2.03 10.01 -9.42
N PRO A 23 -2.89 10.30 -8.42
CA PRO A 23 -2.54 10.65 -7.04
C PRO A 23 -2.20 9.42 -6.17
N VAL A 24 -1.48 9.65 -5.07
CA VAL A 24 -1.27 8.70 -3.98
C VAL A 24 -2.36 8.90 -2.92
N ILE A 25 -3.18 7.87 -2.72
CA ILE A 25 -4.23 7.86 -1.70
C ILE A 25 -3.81 6.91 -0.57
N ALA A 26 -3.72 7.41 0.65
CA ALA A 26 -3.48 6.64 1.87
C ALA A 26 -4.80 6.40 2.61
N VAL A 27 -5.00 5.20 3.16
CA VAL A 27 -6.23 4.86 3.90
C VAL A 27 -5.89 4.27 5.26
N ALA A 28 -6.44 4.86 6.32
CA ALA A 28 -6.28 4.37 7.69
C ALA A 28 -7.40 4.84 8.60
N LEU A 29 -7.78 4.05 9.60
CA LEU A 29 -8.75 4.42 10.64
C LEU A 29 -8.20 5.47 11.61
N ASN A 30 -6.91 5.41 11.92
CA ASN A 30 -6.27 6.35 12.85
C ASN A 30 -5.90 7.67 12.13
N SER A 31 -6.38 8.79 12.65
CA SER A 31 -6.15 10.13 12.09
C SER A 31 -4.68 10.57 12.10
N GLN A 32 -3.93 10.23 13.14
CA GLN A 32 -2.49 10.53 13.22
C GLN A 32 -1.71 9.79 12.12
N ARG A 33 -2.08 8.54 11.82
CA ARG A 33 -1.49 7.79 10.70
C ARG A 33 -1.84 8.39 9.35
N ARG A 34 -3.06 8.94 9.18
CA ARG A 34 -3.45 9.69 7.98
C ARG A 34 -2.62 10.96 7.82
N GLU A 35 -2.44 11.73 8.89
CA GLU A 35 -1.63 12.94 8.88
C GLU A 35 -0.16 12.65 8.56
N LEU A 36 0.40 11.59 9.16
CA LEU A 36 1.76 11.14 8.86
C LEU A 36 1.89 10.73 7.39
N ALA A 37 0.92 10.01 6.82
CA ALA A 37 0.94 9.62 5.42
C ALA A 37 0.95 10.84 4.48
N LEU A 38 0.20 11.90 4.80
CA LEU A 38 0.24 13.17 4.05
C LEU A 38 1.62 13.82 4.12
N LYS A 39 2.20 13.91 5.33
CA LYS A 39 3.57 14.44 5.54
C LYS A 39 4.62 13.66 4.76
N LEU A 40 4.43 12.35 4.60
CA LEU A 40 5.31 11.44 3.88
C LEU A 40 4.93 11.27 2.41
N GLY A 41 4.03 12.12 1.90
CA GLY A 41 3.84 12.31 0.47
C GLY A 41 2.64 11.60 -0.16
N ALA A 42 1.66 11.16 0.63
CA ALA A 42 0.31 10.95 0.12
C ALA A 42 -0.30 12.30 -0.33
N ASP A 43 -1.05 12.28 -1.42
CA ASP A 43 -1.81 13.45 -1.89
C ASP A 43 -3.17 13.55 -1.19
N TYR A 44 -3.73 12.40 -0.82
CA TYR A 44 -4.99 12.27 -0.09
C TYR A 44 -4.87 11.24 1.03
N ALA A 45 -5.53 11.48 2.15
CA ALA A 45 -5.67 10.50 3.23
C ALA A 45 -7.13 10.35 3.64
N LEU A 46 -7.66 9.13 3.58
CA LEU A 46 -9.08 8.84 3.79
C LEU A 46 -9.30 7.92 4.99
N ASP A 47 -10.40 8.15 5.69
CA ASP A 47 -10.90 7.25 6.72
C ASP A 47 -11.80 6.19 6.07
N PRO A 48 -11.50 4.87 6.17
CA PRO A 48 -12.34 3.84 5.58
C PRO A 48 -13.68 3.66 6.32
N SER A 49 -13.86 4.26 7.51
CA SER A 49 -15.13 4.26 8.25
C SER A 49 -16.07 5.41 7.87
N ASP A 50 -15.59 6.37 7.08
CA ASP A 50 -16.42 7.45 6.55
C ASP A 50 -17.46 6.88 5.57
N GLU A 51 -18.73 7.24 5.76
CA GLU A 51 -19.83 6.86 4.86
C GLU A 51 -19.58 7.31 3.41
N ASN A 52 -18.84 8.41 3.24
CA ASN A 52 -18.47 8.96 1.95
C ASN A 52 -17.18 8.37 1.38
N PHE A 53 -16.51 7.42 2.06
CA PHE A 53 -15.23 6.86 1.65
C PHE A 53 -15.22 6.41 0.18
N VAL A 54 -16.22 5.62 -0.23
CA VAL A 54 -16.34 5.11 -1.60
C VAL A 54 -16.54 6.24 -2.60
N GLN A 55 -17.36 7.23 -2.26
CA GLN A 55 -17.61 8.37 -3.12
C GLN A 55 -16.37 9.26 -3.26
N ASN A 56 -15.62 9.46 -2.17
CA ASN A 56 -14.36 10.19 -2.17
C ASN A 56 -13.32 9.51 -3.07
N VAL A 57 -13.17 8.18 -2.96
CA VAL A 57 -12.30 7.40 -3.86
C VAL A 57 -12.73 7.57 -5.33
N LYS A 58 -14.02 7.49 -5.63
CA LYS A 58 -14.54 7.72 -6.99
C LYS A 58 -14.25 9.14 -7.48
N ASN A 59 -14.46 10.15 -6.65
CA ASN A 59 -14.22 11.55 -7.01
C ASN A 59 -12.74 11.79 -7.35
N ILE A 60 -11.82 11.34 -6.49
CA ILE A 60 -10.37 11.46 -6.70
C ILE A 60 -9.94 10.73 -7.97
N THR A 61 -10.52 9.55 -8.24
CA THR A 61 -10.22 8.73 -9.42
C THR A 61 -11.02 9.09 -10.66
N LYS A 62 -11.80 10.17 -10.64
CA LYS A 62 -12.66 10.62 -11.75
C LYS A 62 -13.61 9.50 -12.23
N GLY A 63 -14.12 8.72 -11.29
CA GLY A 63 -15.03 7.59 -11.51
C GLY A 63 -14.39 6.31 -12.08
N LYS A 64 -13.08 6.31 -12.35
CA LYS A 64 -12.39 5.16 -12.99
C LYS A 64 -12.02 4.04 -12.02
N GLY A 65 -11.98 4.34 -10.72
CA GLY A 65 -11.40 3.44 -9.72
C GLY A 65 -9.88 3.48 -9.70
N ILE A 66 -9.29 2.64 -8.84
CA ILE A 66 -7.87 2.65 -8.50
C ILE A 66 -7.07 1.76 -9.44
N ASN A 67 -6.07 2.32 -10.13
CA ASN A 67 -5.20 1.57 -11.04
C ASN A 67 -4.20 0.65 -10.32
N GLY A 68 -3.85 0.98 -9.07
CA GLY A 68 -2.89 0.24 -8.27
C GLY A 68 -3.22 0.35 -6.78
N CYS A 69 -3.38 -0.80 -6.12
CA CYS A 69 -3.64 -0.90 -4.68
C CYS A 69 -2.58 -1.78 -4.01
N VAL A 70 -2.05 -1.32 -2.88
CA VAL A 70 -1.27 -2.14 -1.96
C VAL A 70 -2.16 -2.41 -0.75
N GLU A 71 -2.60 -3.65 -0.59
CA GLU A 71 -3.47 -4.08 0.49
C GLU A 71 -2.64 -4.61 1.66
N VAL A 72 -2.59 -3.84 2.75
CA VAL A 72 -1.78 -4.14 3.94
C VAL A 72 -2.65 -4.61 5.11
N THR A 73 -3.96 -4.35 5.08
CA THR A 73 -4.87 -4.65 6.21
C THR A 73 -5.18 -6.14 6.36
N GLY A 74 -5.01 -6.93 5.29
CA GLY A 74 -5.41 -8.33 5.26
C GLY A 74 -6.91 -8.54 5.00
N ILE A 75 -7.64 -7.48 4.64
CA ILE A 75 -9.07 -7.51 4.30
C ILE A 75 -9.21 -7.33 2.77
N SER A 76 -9.93 -8.21 2.07
CA SER A 76 -9.98 -8.23 0.59
C SER A 76 -10.91 -7.18 -0.03
N GLN A 77 -11.05 -5.99 0.57
CA GLN A 77 -11.93 -4.94 0.04
C GLN A 77 -11.32 -4.19 -1.15
N ALA A 78 -9.98 -4.21 -1.32
CA ALA A 78 -9.29 -3.51 -2.39
C ALA A 78 -9.84 -3.80 -3.81
N LEU A 79 -10.32 -5.02 -4.06
CA LEU A 79 -10.89 -5.43 -5.35
C LEU A 79 -12.13 -4.61 -5.74
N ASN A 80 -12.91 -4.13 -4.76
CA ASN A 80 -14.15 -3.38 -5.01
C ASN A 80 -13.89 -1.95 -5.51
N TYR A 81 -12.68 -1.44 -5.31
CA TYR A 81 -12.30 -0.07 -5.66
C TYR A 81 -11.39 0.01 -6.87
N ALA A 82 -10.93 -1.14 -7.38
CA ALA A 82 -9.98 -1.20 -8.47
C ALA A 82 -10.60 -0.82 -9.81
N SER A 83 -9.80 -0.16 -10.65
CA SER A 83 -10.19 0.14 -12.02
C SER A 83 -10.17 -1.13 -12.87
N TRP A 84 -10.81 -1.06 -14.04
CA TRP A 84 -10.51 -2.00 -15.12
C TRP A 84 -8.99 -2.03 -15.37
N MET A 85 -8.46 -3.23 -15.57
CA MET A 85 -7.03 -3.51 -15.73
C MET A 85 -6.16 -3.09 -14.53
N GLY A 86 -6.78 -2.88 -13.37
CA GLY A 86 -6.10 -2.50 -12.14
C GLY A 86 -5.19 -3.61 -11.60
N ARG A 87 -4.33 -3.24 -10.64
CA ARG A 87 -3.41 -4.15 -9.95
C ARG A 87 -3.62 -4.07 -8.45
N VAL A 88 -3.71 -5.20 -7.79
CA VAL A 88 -3.80 -5.29 -6.32
C VAL A 88 -2.67 -6.18 -5.82
N SER A 89 -1.75 -5.61 -5.03
CA SER A 89 -0.72 -6.34 -4.30
C SER A 89 -1.27 -6.72 -2.92
N LEU A 90 -1.17 -8.01 -2.59
CA LEU A 90 -1.55 -8.58 -1.30
C LEU A 90 -0.30 -8.62 -0.42
N LEU A 91 -0.08 -7.53 0.34
CA LEU A 91 1.08 -7.38 1.23
C LEU A 91 0.76 -7.78 2.68
N GLY A 92 -0.48 -7.52 3.11
CA GLY A 92 -0.97 -7.90 4.44
C GLY A 92 -1.16 -9.40 4.59
N CYS A 93 -1.14 -9.87 5.84
CA CYS A 93 -1.50 -11.26 6.16
C CYS A 93 -3.01 -11.47 6.02
N THR A 94 -3.46 -11.89 4.84
CA THR A 94 -4.83 -12.37 4.59
C THR A 94 -5.01 -13.78 5.17
N ARG A 95 -4.87 -13.92 6.51
CA ARG A 95 -5.04 -15.21 7.22
C ARG A 95 -6.51 -15.55 7.49
N PHE A 96 -7.43 -14.67 7.12
CA PHE A 96 -8.86 -14.91 7.13
C PHE A 96 -9.24 -15.68 5.85
N SER A 97 -9.60 -16.95 6.00
CA SER A 97 -9.95 -17.84 4.88
C SER A 97 -11.38 -17.67 4.37
N ASP A 98 -12.19 -16.88 5.07
CA ASP A 98 -13.63 -16.67 4.82
C ASP A 98 -13.92 -15.50 3.87
N CYS A 99 -12.90 -14.87 3.30
CA CYS A 99 -13.13 -13.80 2.33
C CYS A 99 -13.46 -14.36 0.94
N SER A 100 -14.74 -14.32 0.57
CA SER A 100 -15.20 -14.74 -0.75
C SER A 100 -14.80 -13.72 -1.83
N ILE A 101 -14.12 -14.20 -2.86
CA ILE A 101 -13.77 -13.43 -4.06
C ILE A 101 -14.64 -13.93 -5.21
N ASP A 102 -15.41 -13.03 -5.83
CA ASP A 102 -16.10 -13.30 -7.09
C ASP A 102 -15.08 -13.16 -8.23
N PHE A 103 -14.41 -14.26 -8.56
CA PHE A 103 -13.39 -14.27 -9.61
C PHE A 103 -13.91 -13.81 -10.96
N TYR A 104 -15.20 -13.96 -11.27
CA TYR A 104 -15.73 -13.46 -12.53
C TYR A 104 -15.85 -11.94 -12.51
N LYS A 105 -16.62 -11.38 -11.58
CA LYS A 105 -16.95 -9.95 -11.56
C LYS A 105 -15.79 -9.08 -11.07
N GLN A 106 -15.01 -9.55 -10.11
CA GLN A 106 -13.94 -8.78 -9.48
C GLN A 106 -12.57 -9.00 -10.12
N VAL A 107 -12.33 -10.12 -10.84
CA VAL A 107 -10.99 -10.43 -11.37
C VAL A 107 -11.00 -10.58 -12.88
N HIS A 108 -11.69 -11.59 -13.40
CA HIS A 108 -11.68 -11.98 -14.81
C HIS A 108 -12.27 -10.90 -15.72
N ARG A 109 -13.52 -10.50 -15.49
CA ARG A 109 -14.22 -9.51 -16.32
C ARG A 109 -13.50 -8.16 -16.37
N PRO A 110 -13.08 -7.55 -15.25
CA PRO A 110 -12.34 -6.28 -15.28
C PRO A 110 -10.85 -6.44 -15.62
N LYS A 111 -10.35 -7.67 -15.77
CA LYS A 111 -8.93 -7.99 -16.02
C LYS A 111 -7.99 -7.46 -14.92
N ILE A 112 -8.39 -7.61 -13.65
CA ILE A 112 -7.57 -7.21 -12.51
C ILE A 112 -6.43 -8.21 -12.29
N LYS A 113 -5.23 -7.70 -12.04
CA LYS A 113 -4.08 -8.53 -11.64
C LYS A 113 -3.96 -8.58 -10.12
N LEU A 114 -3.96 -9.78 -9.56
CA LEU A 114 -3.63 -10.05 -8.17
C LEU A 114 -2.15 -10.43 -8.06
N ILE A 115 -1.42 -9.77 -7.17
CA ILE A 115 0.02 -9.97 -6.97
C ILE A 115 0.24 -10.41 -5.52
N GLY A 116 0.65 -11.66 -5.31
CA GLY A 116 1.07 -12.14 -4.00
C GLY A 116 2.41 -11.54 -3.61
N SER A 117 2.54 -11.06 -2.37
CA SER A 117 3.78 -10.49 -1.87
C SER A 117 4.17 -11.16 -0.56
N HIS A 118 5.27 -11.90 -0.57
CA HIS A 118 5.72 -12.67 0.60
C HIS A 118 7.23 -12.55 0.78
N ASN A 119 7.66 -12.15 1.97
CA ASN A 119 9.05 -11.80 2.22
C ASN A 119 10.01 -13.01 2.06
N PHE A 120 9.51 -14.23 2.22
CA PHE A 120 10.30 -15.46 2.05
C PHE A 120 10.24 -16.05 0.62
N VAL A 121 9.41 -15.51 -0.27
CA VAL A 121 9.27 -16.02 -1.65
C VAL A 121 9.86 -14.97 -2.59
N ARG A 122 11.19 -15.01 -2.72
CA ARG A 122 11.98 -14.08 -3.54
C ARG A 122 13.24 -14.76 -4.09
N PRO A 123 13.89 -14.21 -5.12
CA PRO A 123 15.12 -14.77 -5.66
C PRO A 123 16.22 -14.82 -4.60
N LYS A 124 16.97 -15.93 -4.56
CA LYS A 124 18.04 -16.14 -3.57
C LYS A 124 19.39 -15.60 -4.01
N TYR A 125 19.68 -15.64 -5.32
CA TYR A 125 21.02 -15.38 -5.84
C TYR A 125 21.06 -14.12 -6.71
N GLU A 126 20.16 -14.01 -7.69
CA GLU A 126 20.16 -12.90 -8.64
C GLU A 126 18.79 -12.24 -8.75
N SER A 127 18.80 -10.92 -8.80
CA SER A 127 17.62 -10.11 -9.11
C SER A 127 17.28 -10.21 -10.60
N TYR A 128 15.99 -10.18 -10.90
CA TYR A 128 15.49 -10.07 -12.27
C TYR A 128 14.29 -9.11 -12.30
N SER A 129 13.73 -8.89 -13.50
CA SER A 129 12.66 -7.91 -13.68
C SER A 129 11.52 -8.11 -12.65
N HIS A 130 11.27 -7.06 -11.87
CA HIS A 130 10.27 -6.98 -10.80
C HIS A 130 10.49 -7.89 -9.58
N HIS A 131 11.65 -8.56 -9.47
CA HIS A 131 11.94 -9.48 -8.38
C HIS A 131 13.37 -9.30 -7.90
N TRP A 132 13.53 -8.70 -6.72
CA TRP A 132 14.84 -8.43 -6.15
C TRP A 132 15.22 -9.47 -5.09
N THR A 133 16.52 -9.73 -4.96
CA THR A 133 17.05 -10.45 -3.80
C THR A 133 16.82 -9.66 -2.52
N HIS A 134 16.94 -10.31 -1.37
CA HIS A 134 16.83 -9.62 -0.06
C HIS A 134 17.86 -8.50 0.07
N ASN A 135 19.11 -8.76 -0.33
CA ASN A 135 20.19 -7.80 -0.21
C ASN A 135 19.97 -6.59 -1.10
N ASP A 136 19.52 -6.79 -2.33
CA ASP A 136 19.27 -5.68 -3.27
C ASP A 136 18.12 -4.79 -2.78
N ASP A 137 17.04 -5.38 -2.25
CA ASP A 137 15.95 -4.64 -1.59
C ASP A 137 16.48 -3.81 -0.42
N CYS A 138 17.23 -4.42 0.49
CA CYS A 138 17.74 -3.73 1.67
C CYS A 138 18.67 -2.58 1.29
N ASN A 139 19.62 -2.82 0.38
CA ASN A 139 20.56 -1.81 -0.09
C ASN A 139 19.82 -0.64 -0.73
N ALA A 140 18.88 -0.90 -1.64
CA ALA A 140 18.10 0.15 -2.28
C ALA A 140 17.29 0.99 -1.28
N ILE A 141 16.67 0.35 -0.28
CA ILE A 141 15.91 1.04 0.77
C ILE A 141 16.84 1.90 1.63
N ILE A 142 18.00 1.37 2.04
CA ILE A 142 19.01 2.11 2.80
C ILE A 142 19.51 3.32 2.01
N ASP A 143 19.82 3.15 0.73
CA ASP A 143 20.28 4.24 -0.15
C ASP A 143 19.19 5.32 -0.31
N MET A 144 17.92 4.92 -0.43
CA MET A 144 16.79 5.86 -0.48
C MET A 144 16.60 6.62 0.83
N ILE A 145 16.86 6.00 1.98
CA ILE A 145 16.84 6.67 3.28
C ILE A 145 18.03 7.63 3.41
N ALA A 146 19.24 7.18 3.07
CA ALA A 146 20.47 7.98 3.13
C ALA A 146 20.39 9.22 2.22
N SER A 147 19.80 9.07 1.04
CA SER A 147 19.54 10.17 0.10
C SER A 147 18.28 10.99 0.42
N LYS A 148 17.60 10.71 1.55
CA LYS A 148 16.39 11.41 2.01
C LYS A 148 15.22 11.36 1.02
N ARG A 149 15.19 10.36 0.12
CA ARG A 149 14.05 10.09 -0.77
C ARG A 149 12.88 9.46 -0.03
N ILE A 150 13.18 8.72 1.03
CA ILE A 150 12.19 8.15 1.96
C ILE A 150 12.43 8.81 3.32
N GLY A 151 11.39 9.41 3.86
CA GLY A 151 11.37 9.96 5.20
C GLY A 151 11.34 8.85 6.25
N SER A 152 12.20 9.01 7.26
CA SER A 152 12.18 8.26 8.51
C SER A 152 11.46 8.93 9.70
N PRO A 153 10.90 10.16 9.66
CA PRO A 153 10.50 10.83 10.90
C PRO A 153 9.27 10.14 11.52
N ASP A 154 9.36 9.93 12.84
CA ASP A 154 8.29 9.53 13.77
C ASP A 154 7.49 8.27 13.41
N ILE A 155 8.07 7.36 12.62
CA ILE A 155 7.49 6.03 12.40
C ILE A 155 7.41 5.25 13.72
N PHE A 156 8.40 5.46 14.59
CA PHE A 156 8.50 4.84 15.90
C PHE A 156 7.70 5.66 16.91
N SER A 157 6.56 5.10 17.33
CA SER A 157 5.69 5.75 18.32
C SER A 157 6.21 5.65 19.75
N TYR A 158 7.28 4.88 19.99
CA TYR A 158 7.87 4.65 21.31
C TYR A 158 9.39 4.74 21.24
N HIS A 159 9.97 5.60 22.07
CA HIS A 159 11.40 5.64 22.34
C HIS A 159 11.63 5.08 23.74
N PHE A 160 12.36 3.97 23.85
CA PHE A 160 12.66 3.30 25.12
C PHE A 160 13.51 4.14 26.11
N ARG A 161 13.89 5.36 25.73
CA ARG A 161 14.63 6.30 26.60
C ARG A 161 13.72 7.01 27.60
N ASP A 162 12.40 6.96 27.44
CA ASP A 162 11.44 7.66 28.31
C ASP A 162 10.95 6.81 29.50
N LEU A 163 11.63 5.69 29.80
CA LEU A 163 11.30 4.73 30.88
C LEU A 163 12.42 4.58 31.94
N LEU A 164 13.41 5.48 31.93
CA LEU A 164 14.49 5.61 32.93
C LEU A 164 14.57 7.07 33.41
#